data_AF-K1SIN9-F1
#
_entry.id   AF-K1SIN9-F1
#
_cell.length_a   1.000
_cell.length_b   1.000
_cell.length_c   1.000
_cell.angle_alpha   90.00
_cell.angle_beta   90.00
_cell.angle_gamma   90.00
#
_symmetry.space_group_name_H-M   'P 1'
#
loop_
_entity.id
_entity.type
_entity.pdbx_description
1 polymer ?
#
loop_
_entity_poly.entity_id
_entity_poly.type
_entity_poly.pdbx_seq_one_letter_code
_entity_poly.pdbx_strand_id
1 'polypeptide(L)'
;MNRHYDKEQYLTLVDKLRAAIPDIGISTDIIVGFPGETDEDFEETLDVVRKARYDSAFTFIYSKRSGTPAATMPDQVPEDVVKERFDRLLNLVNEISREKTKHLEGTVQSVLVEELNKKISGYVTGRLSNNSVVHFEGCKELIRKNSRR
;
A
#
# COMPACT_ATOMS: atom_id res chain seq x y z
N MET A 1 -4.09 16.98 9.60
CA MET A 1 -3.43 16.82 8.28
C MET A 1 -4.03 17.69 7.15
N ASN A 2 -4.75 18.80 7.42
CA ASN A 2 -5.32 19.73 6.43
C ASN A 2 -5.95 19.08 5.17
N ARG A 3 -6.68 17.98 5.36
CA ARG A 3 -7.46 17.34 4.30
C ARG A 3 -8.85 17.98 4.27
N HIS A 4 -9.35 18.29 3.09
CA HIS A 4 -10.68 18.90 2.90
C HIS A 4 -11.76 17.86 2.56
N TYR A 5 -11.61 16.65 3.10
CA TYR A 5 -12.55 15.56 2.97
C TYR A 5 -12.51 14.68 4.24
N ASP A 6 -13.59 13.98 4.50
CA ASP A 6 -13.71 13.03 5.61
C ASP A 6 -13.53 11.57 5.15
N LYS A 7 -13.59 10.67 6.13
CA LYS A 7 -13.47 9.22 5.95
C LYS A 7 -14.53 8.64 5.02
N GLU A 8 -15.79 9.04 5.16
CA GLU A 8 -16.91 8.48 4.40
C GLU A 8 -16.87 8.93 2.94
N GLN A 9 -16.51 10.19 2.70
CA GLN A 9 -16.26 10.73 1.36
C GLN A 9 -15.14 9.97 0.66
N TYR A 10 -14.05 9.68 1.39
CA TYR A 10 -12.92 8.91 0.86
C TYR A 10 -13.34 7.48 0.48
N LEU A 11 -14.01 6.76 1.39
CA LEU A 11 -14.45 5.38 1.15
C LEU A 11 -15.48 5.30 0.02
N THR A 12 -16.40 6.26 -0.06
CA THR A 12 -17.34 6.38 -1.18
C THR A 12 -16.62 6.52 -2.52
N LEU A 13 -15.51 7.27 -2.57
CA LEU A 13 -14.71 7.40 -3.78
C LEU A 13 -14.03 6.08 -4.14
N VAL A 14 -13.47 5.37 -3.16
CA VAL A 14 -12.86 4.05 -3.36
C VAL A 14 -13.88 3.06 -3.94
N ASP A 15 -15.09 3.03 -3.40
CA ASP A 15 -16.16 2.15 -3.89
C ASP A 15 -16.58 2.46 -5.31
N LYS A 16 -16.70 3.75 -5.66
CA LYS A 16 -16.99 4.19 -7.04
C LYS A 16 -15.90 3.75 -8.02
N LEU A 17 -14.62 3.87 -7.63
CA LEU A 17 -13.50 3.44 -8.48
C LEU A 17 -13.55 1.93 -8.74
N ARG A 18 -13.84 1.12 -7.73
CA ARG A 18 -13.98 -0.34 -7.86
C ARG A 18 -15.20 -0.76 -8.66
N ALA A 19 -16.31 -0.05 -8.53
CA ALA A 19 -17.49 -0.30 -9.35
C ALA A 19 -17.23 -0.02 -10.83
N ALA A 20 -16.43 1.01 -11.13
CA ALA A 20 -16.08 1.38 -12.51
C ALA A 20 -14.99 0.48 -13.11
N ILE A 21 -14.00 0.07 -12.31
CA ILE A 21 -12.86 -0.75 -12.73
C ILE A 21 -12.64 -1.83 -11.66
N PRO A 22 -13.25 -3.02 -11.81
CA PRO A 22 -13.25 -4.07 -10.78
C PRO A 22 -11.86 -4.54 -10.34
N ASP A 23 -10.87 -4.51 -11.24
CA ASP A 23 -9.49 -4.92 -11.03
C ASP A 23 -8.53 -3.75 -10.73
N ILE A 24 -9.06 -2.57 -10.39
CA ILE A 24 -8.23 -1.39 -10.11
C ILE A 24 -7.27 -1.63 -8.93
N GLY A 25 -5.99 -1.39 -9.19
CA GLY A 25 -4.98 -1.31 -8.14
C GLY A 25 -5.06 0.02 -7.41
N ILE A 26 -5.23 -0.02 -6.08
CA ILE A 26 -5.26 1.18 -5.23
C ILE A 26 -4.12 1.06 -4.21
N SER A 27 -3.22 2.03 -4.21
CA SER A 27 -2.15 2.17 -3.22
C SER A 27 -2.29 3.47 -2.42
N THR A 28 -1.71 3.52 -1.24
CA THR A 28 -1.71 4.72 -0.39
C THR A 28 -0.44 4.85 0.46
N ASP A 29 -0.21 6.03 0.97
CA ASP A 29 0.78 6.29 2.02
C ASP A 29 0.06 6.62 3.33
N ILE A 30 0.51 6.04 4.44
CA ILE A 30 -0.08 6.21 5.76
C ILE A 30 1.01 6.60 6.75
N ILE A 31 0.75 7.63 7.55
CA ILE A 31 1.63 8.08 8.63
C ILE A 31 0.95 7.76 9.96
N VAL A 32 1.69 7.15 10.88
CA VAL A 32 1.27 6.84 12.26
C VAL A 32 2.04 7.74 13.24
N GLY A 33 1.42 8.09 14.36
CA GLY A 33 2.05 8.90 15.40
C GLY A 33 2.08 10.39 15.08
N PHE A 34 1.14 10.85 14.24
CA PHE A 34 1.00 12.29 14.01
C PHE A 34 0.67 13.00 15.34
N PRO A 35 1.19 14.22 15.60
CA PRO A 35 0.91 14.91 16.85
C PRO A 35 -0.60 15.08 17.09
N GLY A 36 -1.08 14.62 18.25
CA GLY A 36 -2.48 14.59 18.65
C GLY A 36 -3.25 13.32 18.28
N GLU A 37 -2.63 12.32 17.65
CA GLU A 37 -3.29 11.06 17.27
C GLU A 37 -3.72 10.24 18.50
N THR A 38 -5.02 10.11 18.68
CA THR A 38 -5.64 9.31 19.75
C THR A 38 -5.74 7.83 19.38
N ASP A 39 -6.13 6.98 20.34
CA ASP A 39 -6.39 5.56 20.06
C ASP A 39 -7.59 5.40 19.13
N GLU A 40 -8.62 6.23 19.32
CA GLU A 40 -9.80 6.28 18.46
C GLU A 40 -9.44 6.66 17.02
N ASP A 41 -8.59 7.67 16.82
CA ASP A 41 -8.11 8.07 15.48
C ASP A 41 -7.34 6.94 14.79
N PHE A 42 -6.54 6.19 15.56
CA PHE A 42 -5.80 5.06 15.04
C PHE A 42 -6.72 3.89 14.66
N GLU A 43 -7.74 3.58 15.48
CA GLU A 43 -8.75 2.57 15.11
C GLU A 43 -9.52 2.98 13.86
N GLU A 44 -9.86 4.26 13.72
CA GLU A 44 -10.51 4.79 12.52
C GLU A 44 -9.62 4.64 11.27
N THR A 45 -8.30 4.80 11.42
CA THR A 45 -7.31 4.54 10.38
C THR A 45 -7.29 3.06 9.99
N LEU A 46 -7.31 2.14 10.96
CA LEU A 46 -7.38 0.71 10.69
C LEU A 46 -8.70 0.34 10.00
N ASP A 47 -9.82 0.93 10.37
CA ASP A 47 -11.11 0.71 9.70
C ASP A 47 -11.09 1.18 8.24
N VAL A 48 -10.48 2.34 7.95
CA VAL A 48 -10.26 2.77 6.56
C VAL A 48 -9.43 1.74 5.80
N VAL A 49 -8.35 1.21 6.36
CA VAL A 49 -7.53 0.19 5.70
C VAL A 49 -8.31 -1.10 5.46
N ARG A 50 -9.10 -1.56 6.43
CA ARG A 50 -9.97 -2.75 6.31
C ARG A 50 -11.01 -2.60 5.21
N LYS A 51 -11.66 -1.43 5.11
CA LYS A 51 -12.69 -1.16 4.10
C LYS A 51 -12.08 -0.87 2.73
N ALA A 52 -11.04 -0.04 2.69
CA ALA A 52 -10.39 0.37 1.46
C ALA A 52 -9.54 -0.75 0.84
N ARG A 53 -9.11 -1.79 1.57
CA ARG A 53 -8.43 -3.00 1.05
C ARG A 53 -7.37 -2.70 -0.03
N TYR A 54 -6.39 -1.88 0.30
CA TYR A 54 -5.32 -1.45 -0.60
C TYR A 54 -4.51 -2.63 -1.17
N ASP A 55 -4.03 -2.49 -2.40
CA ASP A 55 -3.09 -3.43 -3.04
C ASP A 55 -1.68 -3.31 -2.49
N SER A 56 -1.31 -2.09 -2.09
CA SER A 56 -0.10 -1.81 -1.34
C SER A 56 -0.28 -0.55 -0.52
N ALA A 57 0.42 -0.46 0.60
CA ALA A 57 0.50 0.78 1.36
C ALA A 57 1.93 1.01 1.85
N PHE A 58 2.42 2.24 1.75
CA PHE A 58 3.64 2.65 2.40
C PHE A 58 3.30 3.22 3.78
N THR A 59 3.80 2.58 4.83
CA THR A 59 3.57 2.98 6.21
C THR A 59 4.80 3.71 6.75
N PHE A 60 4.60 4.86 7.37
CA PHE A 60 5.64 5.70 7.93
C PHE A 60 5.33 6.03 9.39
N ILE A 61 6.38 6.12 10.21
CA ILE A 61 6.29 6.77 11.51
C ILE A 61 6.47 8.27 11.29
N TYR A 62 5.62 9.09 11.92
CA TYR A 62 5.79 10.53 11.90
C TYR A 62 7.18 10.92 12.40
N SER A 63 7.87 11.75 11.63
CA SER A 63 9.16 12.30 11.99
C SER A 63 9.08 13.81 11.97
N LYS A 64 9.41 14.43 13.11
CA LYS A 64 9.38 15.88 13.27
C LYS A 64 10.39 16.55 12.33
N ARG A 65 9.90 17.41 11.44
CA ARG A 65 10.72 18.20 10.51
C ARG A 65 10.59 19.69 10.81
N SER A 66 11.72 20.37 11.00
CA SER A 66 11.76 21.81 11.25
C SER A 66 11.02 22.59 10.15
N GLY A 67 10.32 23.66 10.54
CA GLY A 67 9.56 24.52 9.62
C GLY A 67 8.16 24.01 9.24
N THR A 68 7.69 22.87 9.77
CA THR A 68 6.32 22.39 9.56
C THR A 68 5.39 22.78 10.71
N PRO A 69 4.10 23.08 10.48
CA PRO A 69 3.14 23.34 11.56
C PRO A 69 3.03 22.19 12.57
N ALA A 70 3.16 20.94 12.09
CA ALA A 70 3.14 19.75 12.94
C ALA A 70 4.32 19.70 13.92
N ALA A 71 5.48 20.25 13.55
CA ALA A 71 6.66 20.24 14.42
C ALA A 71 6.49 21.08 15.68
N THR A 72 5.60 22.08 15.68
CA THR A 72 5.33 22.93 16.83
C THR A 72 4.13 22.45 17.66
N MET A 73 3.46 21.37 17.26
CA MET A 73 2.33 20.82 18.02
C MET A 73 2.83 20.17 19.33
N PRO A 74 2.20 20.47 20.49
CA PRO A 74 2.65 19.98 21.79
C PRO A 74 2.38 18.48 22.00
N ASP A 75 1.32 17.95 21.38
CA ASP A 75 0.77 16.62 21.67
C ASP A 75 1.51 15.52 20.90
N GLN A 76 2.81 15.35 21.15
CA GLN A 76 3.58 14.28 20.56
C GLN A 76 3.17 12.92 21.14
N VAL A 77 2.99 11.91 20.28
CA VAL A 77 2.65 10.55 20.71
C VAL A 77 3.90 9.84 21.23
N PRO A 78 3.84 9.11 22.37
CA PRO A 78 4.96 8.33 22.88
C PRO A 78 5.50 7.30 21.86
N GLU A 79 6.82 7.12 21.82
CA GLU A 79 7.49 6.27 20.82
C GLU A 79 7.02 4.80 20.87
N ASP A 80 6.80 4.27 22.07
CA ASP A 80 6.30 2.92 22.30
C ASP A 80 4.88 2.72 21.74
N VAL A 81 4.01 3.71 21.91
CA VAL A 81 2.66 3.73 21.32
C VAL A 81 2.75 3.81 19.80
N VAL A 82 3.58 4.70 19.25
CA VAL A 82 3.75 4.82 17.78
C VAL A 82 4.27 3.51 17.17
N LYS A 83 5.20 2.84 17.84
CA LYS A 83 5.74 1.56 17.40
C LYS A 83 4.68 0.45 17.41
N GLU A 84 3.91 0.35 18.49
CA GLU A 84 2.80 -0.62 18.59
C GLU A 84 1.77 -0.43 17.47
N ARG A 85 1.37 0.82 17.24
CA ARG A 85 0.43 1.19 16.17
C ARG A 85 1.01 0.89 14.79
N PHE A 86 2.28 1.22 14.56
CA PHE A 86 2.96 0.91 13.30
C PHE A 86 2.97 -0.59 13.02
N ASP A 87 3.33 -1.42 14.00
CA ASP A 87 3.38 -2.88 13.86
C ASP A 87 1.99 -3.46 13.56
N ARG A 88 0.94 -2.96 14.22
CA ARG A 88 -0.45 -3.36 13.95
C ARG A 88 -0.92 -2.97 12.56
N LEU A 89 -0.65 -1.75 12.14
CA LEU A 89 -0.98 -1.28 10.79
C LEU A 89 -0.25 -2.11 9.73
N LEU A 90 1.05 -2.35 9.92
CA LEU A 90 1.87 -3.13 9.00
C LEU A 90 1.34 -4.57 8.86
N ASN A 91 0.98 -5.21 9.99
CA ASN A 91 0.39 -6.54 9.98
C ASN A 91 -0.92 -6.60 9.19
N LEU A 92 -1.82 -5.63 9.39
CA LEU A 92 -3.09 -5.55 8.66
C LEU A 92 -2.86 -5.33 7.15
N VAL A 93 -1.96 -4.42 6.77
CA VAL A 93 -1.63 -4.17 5.35
C VAL A 93 -1.05 -5.43 4.69
N ASN A 94 -0.17 -6.14 5.38
CA ASN A 94 0.42 -7.39 4.89
C ASN A 94 -0.62 -8.50 4.74
N GLU A 95 -1.55 -8.61 5.69
CA GLU A 95 -2.66 -9.58 5.61
C GLU A 95 -3.52 -9.32 4.38
N ILE A 96 -3.98 -8.09 4.18
CA ILE A 96 -4.79 -7.71 3.01
C ILE A 96 -3.99 -7.94 1.72
N SER A 97 -2.72 -7.54 1.66
CA SER A 97 -1.87 -7.74 0.48
C SER A 97 -1.71 -9.22 0.13
N ARG A 98 -1.58 -10.09 1.14
CA ARG A 98 -1.53 -11.55 0.96
C ARG A 98 -2.85 -12.07 0.40
N GLU A 99 -3.98 -11.64 0.94
CA GLU A 99 -5.32 -12.03 0.44
C GLU A 99 -5.53 -11.60 -1.01
N LYS A 100 -5.18 -10.36 -1.36
CA LYS A 100 -5.30 -9.85 -2.74
C LYS A 100 -4.42 -10.60 -3.71
N THR A 101 -3.17 -10.87 -3.34
CA THR A 101 -2.23 -11.60 -4.20
C THR A 101 -2.68 -13.05 -4.41
N LYS A 102 -3.29 -13.68 -3.38
CA LYS A 102 -3.82 -15.05 -3.50
C LYS A 102 -4.87 -15.19 -4.59
N HIS A 103 -5.66 -14.14 -4.88
CA HIS A 103 -6.63 -14.16 -5.97
C HIS A 103 -6.00 -14.20 -7.38
N LEU A 104 -4.69 -13.91 -7.49
CA LEU A 104 -3.96 -14.00 -8.75
C LEU A 104 -3.45 -15.44 -9.01
N GLU A 105 -3.42 -16.30 -8.00
CA GLU A 105 -2.96 -17.68 -8.15
C GLU A 105 -3.82 -18.45 -9.17
N GLY A 106 -3.16 -19.14 -10.10
CA GLY A 106 -3.84 -19.92 -11.15
C GLY A 106 -4.49 -19.09 -12.26
N THR A 107 -4.33 -17.77 -12.24
CA THR A 107 -4.82 -16.88 -13.30
C THR A 107 -3.72 -16.54 -14.30
N VAL A 108 -4.10 -16.19 -15.53
CA VAL A 108 -3.16 -15.66 -16.54
C VAL A 108 -3.17 -14.14 -16.46
N GLN A 109 -1.99 -13.57 -16.22
CA GLN A 109 -1.78 -12.14 -16.03
C GLN A 109 -0.98 -11.54 -17.18
N SER A 110 -1.20 -10.26 -17.44
CA SER A 110 -0.36 -9.50 -18.36
C SER A 110 0.79 -8.85 -17.59
N VAL A 111 2.02 -9.12 -18.01
CA VAL A 111 3.23 -8.71 -17.31
C VAL A 111 4.09 -7.83 -18.22
N LEU A 112 4.43 -6.63 -17.75
CA LEU A 112 5.49 -5.83 -18.34
C LEU A 112 6.84 -6.28 -17.76
N VAL A 113 7.70 -6.87 -18.59
CA VAL A 113 9.02 -7.34 -18.15
C VAL A 113 10.00 -6.18 -18.10
N GLU A 114 10.65 -5.98 -16.95
CA GLU A 114 11.51 -4.83 -16.69
C GLU A 114 13.00 -5.19 -16.75
N GLU A 115 13.39 -6.31 -16.13
CA GLU A 115 14.80 -6.70 -16.03
C GLU A 115 15.00 -8.21 -15.91
N LEU A 116 16.24 -8.67 -16.09
CA LEU A 116 16.65 -10.01 -15.65
C LEU A 116 16.64 -10.07 -14.12
N ASN A 117 16.18 -11.19 -13.56
CA ASN A 117 16.19 -11.38 -12.12
C ASN A 117 17.65 -11.55 -11.64
N LYS A 118 18.06 -10.68 -10.70
CA LYS A 118 19.44 -10.67 -10.17
C LYS A 118 19.72 -11.80 -9.16
N LYS A 119 18.67 -12.41 -8.61
CA LYS A 119 18.75 -13.43 -7.55
C LYS A 119 18.49 -14.84 -8.07
N ILE A 120 17.64 -14.99 -9.09
CA ILE A 120 17.23 -16.28 -9.63
C ILE A 120 17.68 -16.35 -11.09
N SER A 121 18.67 -17.20 -11.37
CA SER A 121 19.17 -17.39 -12.74
C SER A 121 18.09 -17.98 -13.64
N GLY A 122 18.01 -17.51 -14.90
CA GLY A 122 17.00 -17.94 -15.87
C GLY A 122 15.60 -17.31 -15.67
N TYR A 123 15.46 -16.37 -14.73
CA TYR A 123 14.21 -15.66 -14.47
C TYR A 123 14.30 -14.20 -14.89
N VAL A 124 13.14 -13.62 -15.17
CA VAL A 124 12.95 -12.17 -15.35
C VAL A 124 12.07 -11.61 -14.22
N THR A 125 12.20 -10.32 -13.98
CA THR A 125 11.31 -9.55 -13.10
C THR A 125 10.43 -8.66 -13.95
N GLY A 126 9.14 -8.62 -13.63
CA GLY A 126 8.18 -7.72 -14.26
C GLY A 126 7.10 -7.26 -13.31
N ARG A 127 6.18 -6.46 -13.85
CA ARG A 127 5.05 -5.90 -13.10
C ARG A 127 3.72 -6.17 -13.79
N LEU A 128 2.72 -6.41 -12.97
CA LEU A 128 1.32 -6.47 -13.39
C LEU A 128 0.72 -5.06 -13.50
N SER A 129 -0.51 -4.95 -14.03
CA SER A 129 -1.25 -3.68 -14.14
C SER A 129 -1.52 -3.02 -12.78
N ASN A 130 -1.68 -3.82 -11.72
CA ASN A 130 -1.83 -3.34 -10.34
C ASN A 130 -0.49 -3.07 -9.64
N ASN A 131 0.63 -3.04 -10.39
CA ASN A 131 1.99 -2.79 -9.92
C ASN A 131 2.62 -3.91 -9.04
N SER A 132 1.94 -5.06 -8.88
CA SER A 132 2.52 -6.23 -8.21
C SER A 132 3.77 -6.71 -8.97
N VAL A 133 4.85 -6.97 -8.22
CA VAL A 133 6.10 -7.52 -8.77
C VAL A 133 5.94 -9.03 -8.94
N VAL A 134 6.31 -9.55 -10.10
CA VAL A 134 6.30 -10.98 -10.41
C VAL A 134 7.64 -11.43 -10.96
N HIS A 135 7.99 -12.68 -10.68
CA HIS A 135 9.18 -13.35 -11.18
C HIS A 135 8.78 -14.63 -11.90
N PHE A 136 9.28 -14.82 -13.13
CA PHE A 136 8.98 -16.02 -13.92
C PHE A 136 10.14 -16.35 -14.86
N GLU A 137 10.16 -17.59 -15.36
CA GLU A 137 11.18 -18.06 -16.29
C GLU A 137 11.20 -17.24 -17.58
N GLY A 138 12.38 -16.77 -17.97
CA GLY A 138 12.51 -15.89 -19.12
C GLY A 138 13.94 -15.45 -19.39
N CYS A 139 14.10 -14.75 -20.50
CA CYS A 139 15.37 -14.27 -21.02
C CYS A 139 15.34 -12.76 -21.30
N LYS A 140 16.50 -12.21 -21.62
CA LYS A 140 16.68 -10.77 -21.88
C LYS A 140 15.83 -10.26 -23.04
N GLU A 141 15.47 -11.10 -24.01
CA GLU A 141 14.62 -10.71 -25.15
C GLU A 141 13.19 -10.34 -24.76
N LEU A 142 12.74 -10.70 -23.55
CA LEU A 142 11.41 -10.37 -23.04
C LEU A 142 11.34 -8.95 -22.46
N ILE A 143 12.48 -8.32 -22.13
CA ILE A 143 12.51 -6.98 -21.51
C ILE A 143 11.81 -5.95 -22.41
N ARG A 144 11.00 -5.08 -21.79
CA ARG A 144 10.13 -4.07 -22.43
C ARG A 144 9.03 -4.64 -23.32
N LYS A 145 8.74 -5.94 -23.22
CA LYS A 145 7.59 -6.57 -23.89
C LYS A 145 6.53 -6.95 -22.86
N ASN A 146 5.28 -6.94 -23.31
CA ASN A 146 4.18 -7.53 -22.56
C ASN A 146 4.17 -9.04 -22.78
N SER A 147 4.20 -9.80 -21.69
CA SER A 147 4.03 -11.25 -21.69
C SER A 147 2.68 -11.60 -21.05
N ARG A 148 2.04 -12.67 -21.52
CA ARG A 148 0.90 -13.28 -20.84
C ARG A 148 1.38 -14.56 -20.17
N ARG A 149 1.30 -14.62 -18.85
CA ARG A 149 1.82 -15.71 -18.02
C ARG A 149 0.85 -16.05 -16.92
#